data_AF-A0A8C5XA59-F1
#
_entry.id   AF-A0A8C5XA59-F1
#
_cell.length_a   1.000
_cell.length_b   1.000
_cell.length_c   1.000
_cell.angle_alpha   90.00
_cell.angle_beta   90.00
_cell.angle_gamma   90.00
#
_symmetry.space_group_name_H-M   'P 1'
#
loop_
_entity.id
_entity.type
_entity.pdbx_description
1 polymer ?
#
loop_
_entity_poly.entity_id
_entity_poly.type
_entity_poly.pdbx_seq_one_letter_code
_entity_poly.pdbx_strand_id
1 'polypeptide(L)' 'NKHFHADPEGCLPAAEAEATPERSYREQLDFLNPIAQPLASRKLTRKLYKCIRKAAKHKQIRRGVKEVQKFINKGEKG' A
#
# COMPACT_ATOMS: atom_id res chain seq x y z
N ASN A 1 11.68 24.48 -21.75
CA ASN A 1 12.28 23.38 -22.53
C ASN A 1 12.71 22.28 -21.58
N LYS A 2 12.26 21.04 -21.82
CA LYS A 2 12.49 19.77 -21.08
C LYS A 2 11.69 19.67 -19.76
N HIS A 3 10.53 19.02 -19.65
CA HIS A 3 10.11 17.68 -20.07
C HIS A 3 11.21 16.63 -19.85
N PHE A 4 11.19 16.01 -18.67
CA PHE A 4 11.79 14.71 -18.42
C PHE A 4 10.72 13.81 -17.83
N HIS A 5 9.94 13.23 -18.75
CA HIS A 5 9.36 11.91 -18.58
C HIS A 5 10.51 10.93 -18.34
N ALA A 6 10.49 10.25 -17.20
CA ALA A 6 11.33 9.08 -16.95
C ALA A 6 10.66 8.19 -15.91
N ASP A 7 9.55 7.57 -16.29
CA ASP A 7 9.09 6.33 -15.67
C ASP A 7 9.14 5.24 -16.76
N PRO A 8 10.14 4.34 -16.70
CA PRO A 8 9.90 2.99 -17.19
C PRO A 8 10.34 1.91 -16.19
N GLU A 9 9.80 0.71 -16.40
CA GLU A 9 10.16 -0.59 -15.80
C GLU A 9 9.47 -1.00 -14.46
N GLY A 10 8.43 -1.84 -14.60
CA GLY A 10 8.53 -3.19 -14.03
C GLY A 10 7.61 -3.60 -12.87
N CYS A 11 6.40 -4.06 -13.21
CA CYS A 11 5.76 -5.34 -12.83
C CYS A 11 5.75 -5.82 -11.35
N LEU A 12 4.56 -6.24 -10.84
CA LEU A 12 4.28 -7.57 -10.25
C LEU A 12 2.79 -7.73 -9.85
N PRO A 13 2.18 -8.94 -10.00
CA PRO A 13 0.78 -9.14 -10.39
C PRO A 13 -0.15 -9.75 -9.31
N ALA A 14 -1.46 -9.80 -9.67
CA ALA A 14 -2.62 -10.54 -9.12
C ALA A 14 -3.16 -10.13 -7.71
N ALA A 15 -4.46 -9.99 -7.43
CA ALA A 15 -5.77 -10.07 -8.11
C ALA A 15 -6.77 -9.36 -7.13
N GLU A 16 -7.86 -8.67 -7.47
CA GLU A 16 -8.78 -8.65 -8.62
C GLU A 16 -9.11 -7.20 -9.04
N ALA A 17 -9.61 -7.05 -10.25
CA ALA A 17 -9.75 -5.83 -11.02
C ALA A 17 -10.95 -4.96 -10.59
N GLU A 18 -10.74 -3.65 -10.54
CA GLU A 18 -11.60 -2.69 -11.22
C GLU A 18 -10.68 -1.72 -11.96
N ALA A 19 -10.89 -1.61 -13.26
CA ALA A 19 -10.09 -0.78 -14.14
C ALA A 19 -10.39 0.69 -13.83
N THR A 20 -9.60 1.33 -12.99
CA THR A 20 -9.58 2.79 -12.90
C THR A 20 -8.44 3.31 -13.76
N PRO A 21 -8.67 4.34 -14.60
CA PRO A 21 -7.67 4.89 -15.50
C PRO A 21 -6.42 5.26 -14.71
N GLU A 22 -5.25 5.35 -15.35
CA GLU A 22 -4.03 5.83 -14.71
C GLU A 22 -4.24 7.26 -14.17
N ARG A 23 -4.85 7.36 -12.98
CA ARG A 23 -5.06 8.61 -12.28
C ARG A 23 -3.70 9.05 -11.81
N SER A 24 -3.36 10.28 -12.13
CA SER A 24 -2.10 10.84 -11.70
C SER A 24 -1.98 10.71 -10.19
N TYR A 25 -0.76 10.51 -9.68
CA TYR A 25 -0.53 10.37 -8.22
C TYR A 25 -1.16 11.52 -7.44
N ARG A 26 -1.29 12.70 -8.05
CA ARG A 26 -1.97 13.88 -7.48
C ARG A 26 -3.46 13.67 -7.30
N GLU A 27 -4.17 13.20 -8.31
CA GLU A 27 -5.60 12.88 -8.21
C GLU A 27 -5.88 11.81 -7.14
N GLN A 28 -4.94 10.87 -6.94
CA GLN A 28 -5.06 9.87 -5.87
C GLN A 28 -4.88 10.47 -4.48
N LEU A 29 -4.12 11.56 -4.33
CA LEU A 29 -3.98 12.28 -3.07
C LEU A 29 -5.25 13.03 -2.69
N ASP A 30 -6.03 13.50 -3.68
CA ASP A 30 -7.27 14.24 -3.45
C ASP A 30 -8.36 13.37 -2.79
N PHE A 31 -8.27 12.05 -2.93
CA PHE A 31 -9.17 11.09 -2.28
C PHE A 31 -8.69 10.63 -0.89
N LEU A 32 -7.59 11.20 -0.36
CA LEU A 32 -7.10 10.82 0.96
C LEU A 32 -7.98 11.39 2.07
N ASN A 33 -8.28 10.55 3.06
CA ASN A 33 -8.92 10.99 4.28
C ASN A 33 -7.90 11.80 5.12
N PRO A 34 -8.29 12.96 5.70
CA PRO A 34 -7.41 13.77 6.56
C PRO A 34 -6.80 13.00 7.76
N ILE A 35 -7.41 11.90 8.19
CA ILE A 35 -6.91 11.05 9.29
C ILE A 35 -5.75 10.15 8.84
N ALA A 36 -5.50 10.02 7.53
CA ALA A 36 -4.44 9.16 6.96
C ALA A 36 -3.04 9.79 7.07
N GLN A 37 -2.67 10.25 8.26
CA GLN A 37 -1.35 10.78 8.59
C GLN A 37 -0.67 9.86 9.60
N PRO A 38 0.54 9.35 9.33
CA PRO A 38 1.45 9.65 8.21
C PRO A 38 1.21 8.82 6.94
N LEU A 39 1.38 9.45 5.76
CA LEU A 39 1.33 8.77 4.46
C LEU A 39 2.71 8.18 4.11
N ALA A 40 2.75 6.92 3.71
CA ALA A 40 3.98 6.28 3.24
C ALA A 40 4.44 6.85 1.89
N SER A 41 5.76 7.04 1.72
CA SER A 41 6.33 7.50 0.45
C SER A 41 6.22 6.44 -0.65
N ARG A 42 6.13 6.85 -1.93
CA ARG A 42 5.97 5.95 -3.09
C ARG A 42 6.97 4.77 -3.10
N LYS A 43 8.22 4.99 -2.66
CA LYS A 43 9.25 3.94 -2.57
C LYS A 43 8.96 2.92 -1.47
N LEU A 44 8.48 3.38 -0.32
CA LEU A 44 8.13 2.52 0.83
C LEU A 44 6.86 1.74 0.56
N THR A 45 5.85 2.37 -0.05
CA THR A 45 4.57 1.72 -0.42
C THR A 45 4.79 0.47 -1.27
N ARG A 46 5.68 0.54 -2.27
CA ARG A 46 6.05 -0.64 -3.10
C ARG A 46 6.69 -1.76 -2.28
N LYS A 47 7.53 -1.44 -1.29
CA LYS A 47 8.16 -2.43 -0.39
C LYS A 47 7.13 -3.06 0.54
N LEU A 48 6.25 -2.26 1.14
CA LEU A 48 5.17 -2.72 2.02
C LEU A 48 4.26 -3.73 1.31
N TYR A 49 3.81 -3.44 0.09
CA TYR A 49 2.99 -4.38 -0.67
C TYR A 49 3.72 -5.69 -1.00
N LYS A 50 5.04 -5.66 -1.25
CA LYS A 50 5.85 -6.88 -1.41
C LYS A 50 5.92 -7.69 -0.11
N CYS A 51 6.10 -7.03 1.03
CA CYS A 51 6.11 -7.69 2.34
C CYS A 51 4.75 -8.31 2.70
N ILE A 52 3.66 -7.57 2.48
CA ILE A 52 2.28 -8.05 2.68
C ILE A 52 2.02 -9.29 1.81
N ARG A 53 2.32 -9.25 0.51
CA ARG A 53 2.14 -10.41 -0.38
C ARG A 53 2.92 -11.65 0.08
N LYS A 54 4.13 -11.47 0.62
CA LYS A 54 4.93 -12.58 1.18
C LYS A 54 4.31 -13.11 2.47
N ALA A 55 3.98 -12.25 3.43
CA ALA A 55 3.37 -12.63 4.71
C ALA A 55 1.99 -13.31 4.53
N ALA A 56 1.25 -12.92 3.49
CA ALA A 56 -0.04 -13.51 3.16
C ALA A 56 0.07 -15.01 2.85
N LYS A 57 1.13 -15.43 2.14
CA LYS A 57 1.40 -16.84 1.83
C LYS A 57 1.72 -17.65 3.08
N HIS A 58 2.44 -17.05 4.04
CA HIS A 58 2.79 -17.66 5.31
C HIS A 58 1.68 -17.57 6.37
N LYS A 59 0.49 -17.03 6.03
CA LYS A 59 -0.64 -16.83 6.96
C LYS A 59 -0.30 -16.03 8.23
N GLN A 60 0.70 -15.15 8.15
CA GLN A 60 1.16 -14.32 9.28
C GLN A 60 0.42 -12.96 9.36
N ILE A 61 -0.59 -12.74 8.51
CA ILE A 61 -1.32 -11.47 8.46
C ILE A 61 -2.54 -11.52 9.38
N ARG A 62 -2.64 -10.54 10.28
CA ARG A 62 -3.87 -10.24 11.02
C ARG A 62 -4.80 -9.41 10.14
N ARG A 63 -6.07 -9.77 10.06
CA ARG A 63 -7.04 -9.12 9.16
C ARG A 63 -8.09 -8.39 9.97
N GLY A 64 -8.35 -7.14 9.59
CA GLY A 64 -9.38 -6.31 10.20
C GLY A 64 -8.95 -5.59 11.49
N VAL A 65 -9.65 -4.50 11.78
CA VAL A 65 -9.30 -3.56 12.87
C VAL A 65 -9.40 -4.22 14.25
N LYS A 66 -10.42 -5.06 14.46
CA LYS A 66 -10.70 -5.70 15.76
C LYS A 66 -9.60 -6.67 16.19
N GLU A 67 -9.06 -7.45 15.25
CA GLU A 67 -7.95 -8.36 15.54
C GLU A 67 -6.66 -7.59 15.77
N VAL A 68 -6.34 -6.65 14.88
CA VAL A 68 -5.11 -5.83 14.98
C VAL A 68 -5.05 -5.08 16.31
N GLN A 69 -6.13 -4.41 16.71
CA GLN A 69 -6.19 -3.68 17.98
C GLN A 69 -6.01 -4.62 19.19
N LYS A 70 -6.59 -5.82 19.14
CA LYS A 70 -6.47 -6.81 20.23
C LYS A 70 -5.02 -7.26 20.43
N PHE A 71 -4.26 -7.46 19.36
CA PHE A 71 -2.85 -7.87 19.44
C PHE A 71 -1.94 -6.71 19.87
N ILE A 72 -2.20 -5.49 19.40
CA ILE A 72 -1.50 -4.29 19.86
C ILE A 72 -1.71 -4.09 21.38
N ASN A 73 -2.95 -4.22 21.86
CA ASN A 73 -3.27 -4.09 23.28
C ASN A 73 -2.65 -5.20 24.15
N LYS A 74 -2.39 -6.38 23.56
CA LYS A 74 -1.69 -7.48 24.22
C LYS A 74 -0.17 -7.33 24.22
N GLY A 75 0.38 -6.33 23.52
CA GLY A 75 1.82 -6.06 23.49
C GLY A 75 2.62 -6.96 22.55
N GLU A 76 1.98 -7.72 21.66
CA GLU A 76 2.69 -8.45 20.61
C GLU A 76 3.28 -7.46 19.61
N LYS A 77 4.60 -7.52 19.39
CA LYS A 77 5.31 -6.72 18.38
C LYS A 77 5.66 -7.62 17.19
N GLY A 78 4.76 -7.66 16.20
CA GLY A 78 4.99 -8.34 14.92
C GLY A 78 4.41 -9.74 14.86
#